data_AF-A0A1J3CH76-F1
#
_entry.id   AF-A0A1J3CH76-F1
#
_cell.length_a   1.000
_cell.length_b   1.000
_cell.length_c   1.000
_cell.angle_alpha   90.00
_cell.angle_beta   90.00
_cell.angle_gamma   90.00
#
_symmetry.space_group_name_H-M   'P 1'
#
loop_
_entity.id
_entity.type
_entity.pdbx_description
1 polymer ?
#
loop_
_entity_poly.entity_id
_entity_poly.type
_entity_poly.pdbx_seq_one_letter_code
_entity_poly.pdbx_strand_id
1 'polypeptide(L)'
;ILPPPLIVPVVTLGSISKGWLVPGWRIGWIAMSDPNNVLKTTGVIESIKEHLDISPDPSTILQFALPNILENTKNDFFEKNNSVLSQNVDLAFDALKDIPCLISPKKPE
;
A
#
# COMPACT_ATOMS: atom_id res chain seq x y z
N ILE A 1 -4.37 -37.61 8.12
CA ILE A 1 -4.18 -36.29 8.77
C ILE A 1 -3.52 -35.40 7.73
N LEU A 2 -4.24 -34.43 7.16
CA LEU A 2 -3.63 -33.42 6.29
C LEU A 2 -2.69 -32.56 7.16
N PRO A 3 -1.50 -32.17 6.66
CA PRO A 3 -0.66 -31.25 7.40
C PRO A 3 -1.45 -29.96 7.69
N PRO A 4 -1.22 -29.30 8.84
CA PRO A 4 -1.83 -28.01 9.11
C PRO A 4 -1.51 -27.04 7.95
N PRO A 5 -2.44 -26.13 7.60
CA PRO A 5 -2.22 -25.20 6.50
C PRO A 5 -0.90 -24.45 6.73
N LEU A 6 -0.01 -24.46 5.73
CA LEU A 6 1.26 -23.78 5.80
C LEU A 6 1.00 -22.28 5.84
N ILE A 7 1.10 -21.66 7.02
CA ILE A 7 0.95 -20.22 7.14
C ILE A 7 2.27 -19.56 6.73
N VAL A 8 2.20 -18.80 5.63
CA VAL A 8 3.36 -18.12 5.01
C VAL A 8 3.60 -16.79 5.73
N PRO A 9 4.87 -16.44 6.05
CA PRO A 9 5.18 -15.12 6.57
C PRO A 9 4.94 -14.03 5.51
N VAL A 10 4.36 -12.89 5.92
CA VAL A 10 4.04 -11.78 5.02
C VAL A 10 4.65 -10.48 5.54
N VAL A 11 5.33 -9.74 4.66
CA VAL A 11 5.75 -8.36 4.88
C VAL A 11 4.89 -7.45 4.02
N THR A 12 4.11 -6.58 4.65
CA THR A 12 3.20 -5.64 4.00
C THR A 12 3.76 -4.23 4.11
N LEU A 13 3.87 -3.54 2.98
CA LEU A 13 4.25 -2.12 2.93
C LEU A 13 2.98 -1.27 2.83
N GLY A 14 2.79 -0.36 3.77
CA GLY A 14 1.65 0.57 3.81
C GLY A 14 2.11 2.02 3.74
N SER A 15 1.25 2.89 3.21
CA SER A 15 1.47 4.34 3.25
C SER A 15 0.18 5.12 3.00
N ILE A 16 0.19 6.40 3.36
CA ILE A 16 -0.90 7.34 3.00
C ILE A 16 -0.67 8.03 1.64
N SER A 17 0.41 7.71 0.94
CA SER A 17 0.82 8.41 -0.29
C SER A 17 -0.21 8.31 -1.43
N LYS A 18 -0.94 7.19 -1.51
CA LYS A 18 -1.92 6.94 -2.57
C LYS A 18 -3.34 6.98 -2.04
N GLY A 19 -3.63 6.18 -1.00
CA GLY A 19 -4.98 6.11 -0.41
C GLY A 19 -5.51 7.48 0.05
N TRP A 20 -4.64 8.34 0.58
CA TRP A 20 -4.99 9.69 1.07
C TRP A 20 -4.49 10.82 0.17
N LEU A 21 -4.01 10.52 -1.04
CA LEU A 21 -3.57 11.52 -2.03
C LEU A 21 -2.50 12.51 -1.55
N VAL A 22 -1.63 12.11 -0.61
CA VAL A 22 -0.55 12.95 -0.06
C VAL A 22 0.85 12.38 -0.29
N PRO A 23 1.29 12.16 -1.56
CA PRO A 23 2.56 11.50 -1.86
C PRO A 23 3.79 12.29 -1.36
N GLY A 24 3.68 13.61 -1.24
CA GLY A 24 4.74 14.49 -0.75
C GLY A 24 4.99 14.42 0.76
N TRP A 25 4.14 13.74 1.52
CA TRP A 25 4.25 13.67 2.98
C TRP A 25 5.24 12.60 3.45
N ARG A 26 5.65 11.70 2.55
CA ARG A 26 6.77 10.76 2.78
C ARG A 26 6.63 9.91 4.05
N ILE A 27 5.41 9.47 4.37
CA ILE A 27 5.14 8.59 5.52
C ILE A 27 4.52 7.26 5.08
N GLY A 28 5.07 6.18 5.63
CA GLY A 28 4.65 4.81 5.40
C GLY A 28 5.14 3.92 6.54
N TRP A 29 4.81 2.63 6.46
CA TRP A 29 5.12 1.65 7.49
C TRP A 29 5.32 0.26 6.89
N ILE A 30 5.99 -0.59 7.67
CA ILE A 30 6.15 -2.01 7.41
C ILE A 30 5.34 -2.76 8.47
N ALA A 31 4.39 -3.59 8.04
CA ALA A 31 3.64 -4.51 8.90
C ALA A 31 4.05 -5.95 8.58
N MET A 32 4.37 -6.74 9.61
CA MET A 32 4.81 -8.13 9.42
C MET A 32 3.82 -9.08 10.08
N SER A 33 3.40 -10.10 9.35
CA SER A 33 2.64 -11.25 9.86
C SER A 33 3.54 -12.48 9.82
N ASP A 34 4.05 -12.88 10.97
CA ASP A 34 5.05 -13.95 11.08
C ASP A 34 4.67 -14.99 12.15
N PRO A 35 3.56 -15.73 11.97
CA PRO A 35 3.02 -16.62 13.00
C PRO A 35 3.95 -17.77 13.38
N ASN A 36 4.86 -18.15 12.47
CA ASN A 36 5.85 -19.20 12.69
C ASN A 36 7.25 -18.65 13.01
N ASN A 37 7.38 -17.35 13.28
CA ASN A 37 8.66 -16.68 13.57
C ASN A 37 9.75 -16.91 12.51
N VAL A 38 9.38 -17.16 11.25
CA VAL A 38 10.34 -17.41 10.17
C VAL A 38 11.16 -16.15 9.92
N LEU A 39 10.53 -14.98 9.74
CA LEU A 39 11.24 -13.71 9.49
C LEU A 39 12.15 -13.35 10.66
N LYS A 40 11.69 -13.63 11.89
CA LYS A 40 12.50 -13.41 13.10
C LYS A 40 13.71 -14.34 13.15
N THR A 41 13.51 -15.63 12.97
CA THR A 41 14.59 -16.64 13.08
C THR A 41 15.60 -16.54 11.95
N THR A 42 15.20 -16.06 10.78
CA THR A 42 16.12 -15.80 9.66
C THR A 42 16.81 -14.44 9.74
N GLY A 43 16.57 -13.64 10.80
CA GLY A 43 17.24 -12.35 11.01
C GLY A 43 16.72 -11.17 10.17
N VAL A 44 15.61 -11.34 9.43
CA VAL A 44 15.06 -10.28 8.56
C VAL A 44 14.59 -9.08 9.39
N ILE A 45 13.98 -9.33 10.55
CA ILE A 45 13.51 -8.25 11.45
C ILE A 45 14.68 -7.40 11.93
N GLU A 46 15.81 -8.04 12.29
CA GLU A 46 16.98 -7.34 12.81
C GLU A 46 17.62 -6.49 11.71
N SER A 47 17.80 -7.07 10.52
CA SER A 47 18.34 -6.35 9.38
C SER A 47 17.50 -5.11 9.00
N ILE A 48 16.16 -5.19 9.11
CA ILE A 48 15.29 -4.03 8.87
C ILE A 48 15.51 -2.94 9.92
N LYS A 49 15.66 -3.29 11.20
CA LYS A 49 15.91 -2.31 12.28
C LYS A 49 17.26 -1.63 12.10
N GLU A 50 18.31 -2.39 11.85
CA GLU A 50 19.65 -1.85 11.57
C GLU A 50 19.63 -0.87 10.40
N HIS A 51 18.82 -1.15 9.38
CA HIS A 51 18.67 -0.25 8.23
C HIS A 51 17.88 1.03 8.56
N LEU A 52 16.91 0.95 9.47
CA LEU A 52 16.15 2.12 9.91
C LEU A 52 17.04 3.10 10.67
N ASP A 53 17.98 2.63 11.49
CA ASP A 53 18.90 3.45 12.28
C ASP A 53 19.84 4.33 11.44
N ILE A 54 20.07 3.98 10.17
CA ILE A 54 20.92 4.74 9.23
C ILE A 54 20.11 5.54 8.20
N SER A 55 18.79 5.37 8.19
CA SER A 55 17.88 6.05 7.25
C SER A 55 17.23 7.28 7.91
N PRO A 56 16.90 8.33 7.14
CA PRO A 56 16.21 9.48 7.70
C PRO A 56 14.78 9.11 8.11
N ASP A 57 14.42 9.44 9.35
CA ASP A 57 13.10 9.18 9.91
C ASP A 57 11.98 9.97 9.19
N PRO A 58 10.74 9.44 9.16
CA PRO A 58 9.58 10.21 8.75
C PRO A 58 9.35 11.41 9.68
N SER A 59 8.75 12.49 9.16
CA SER A 59 8.43 13.69 9.95
C SER A 59 7.66 13.38 11.24
N THR A 60 8.17 13.83 12.39
CA THR A 60 7.54 13.62 13.71
C THR A 60 6.13 14.20 13.79
N ILE A 61 5.88 15.34 13.15
CA ILE A 61 4.54 15.95 13.09
C ILE A 61 3.57 15.01 12.37
N LEU A 62 4.02 14.38 11.28
CA LEU A 62 3.20 13.44 10.53
C LEU A 62 3.01 12.13 11.29
N GLN A 63 4.02 11.64 12.01
CA GLN A 63 3.88 10.48 12.89
C GLN A 63 2.82 10.73 13.97
N PHE A 64 2.77 11.94 14.54
CA PHE A 64 1.75 12.33 15.52
C PHE A 64 0.35 12.43 14.90
N ALA A 65 0.24 12.98 13.68
CA ALA A 65 -1.04 13.13 13.00
C ALA A 65 -1.60 11.80 12.44
N LEU A 66 -0.74 10.82 12.14
CA LEU A 66 -1.09 9.60 11.43
C LEU A 66 -2.25 8.81 12.06
N PRO A 67 -2.28 8.54 13.38
CA PRO A 67 -3.41 7.82 13.99
C PRO A 67 -4.75 8.52 13.76
N ASN A 68 -4.78 9.86 13.93
CA ASN A 68 -5.99 10.64 13.72
C ASN A 68 -6.44 10.61 12.25
N ILE A 69 -5.50 10.72 11.30
CA ILE A 69 -5.77 10.61 9.86
C ILE A 69 -6.39 9.25 9.54
N LEU A 70 -5.79 8.16 10.02
CA LEU A 70 -6.26 6.79 9.73
C LEU A 70 -7.65 6.53 10.33
N GLU A 71 -7.92 7.04 11.53
CA GLU A 71 -9.19 6.80 12.24
C GLU A 71 -10.33 7.70 11.74
N ASN A 72 -10.05 8.96 11.44
CA ASN A 72 -11.09 9.97 11.22
C ASN A 72 -11.31 10.33 9.75
N THR A 73 -10.51 9.78 8.82
CA THR A 73 -10.83 9.92 7.39
C THR A 73 -12.08 9.12 7.08
N LYS A 74 -13.12 9.82 6.63
CA LYS A 74 -14.42 9.23 6.32
C LYS A 74 -14.36 8.40 5.03
N ASN A 75 -15.23 7.39 4.94
CA ASN A 75 -15.29 6.50 3.77
C ASN A 75 -15.67 7.20 2.47
N ASP A 76 -16.48 8.27 2.55
CA ASP A 76 -16.91 9.08 1.40
C ASP A 76 -15.71 9.69 0.63
N PHE A 77 -14.61 10.00 1.32
CA PHE A 77 -13.37 10.44 0.69
C PHE A 77 -12.82 9.37 -0.26
N PHE A 78 -12.73 8.12 0.18
CA PHE A 78 -12.22 7.02 -0.64
C PHE A 78 -13.19 6.63 -1.76
N GLU A 79 -14.49 6.57 -1.44
CA GLU A 79 -15.54 6.24 -2.41
C GLU A 79 -15.57 7.26 -3.55
N LYS A 80 -15.48 8.56 -3.23
CA LYS A 80 -15.42 9.63 -4.24
C LYS A 80 -14.18 9.50 -5.12
N ASN A 81 -13.01 9.26 -4.53
CA ASN A 81 -11.76 9.11 -5.28
C ASN A 81 -11.80 7.88 -6.20
N ASN A 82 -12.29 6.74 -5.70
CA ASN A 82 -12.45 5.52 -6.48
C ASN A 82 -13.47 5.70 -7.62
N SER A 83 -14.57 6.42 -7.39
CA SER A 83 -15.53 6.73 -8.44
C SER A 83 -14.90 7.55 -9.57
N VAL A 84 -14.08 8.56 -9.25
CA VAL A 84 -13.37 9.36 -10.26
C VAL A 84 -12.34 8.50 -11.02
N LEU A 85 -11.57 7.68 -10.31
CA LEU A 85 -10.60 6.77 -10.93
C LEU A 85 -11.28 5.78 -11.87
N SER A 86 -12.39 5.18 -11.46
CA SER A 86 -13.17 4.26 -12.29
C SER A 86 -13.69 4.94 -13.56
N GLN A 87 -14.28 6.13 -13.44
CA GLN A 87 -14.72 6.91 -14.61
C GLN A 87 -13.56 7.24 -15.57
N ASN A 88 -12.38 7.59 -15.03
CA ASN A 88 -11.21 7.87 -15.85
C ASN A 88 -10.67 6.62 -16.54
N VAL A 89 -10.71 5.46 -15.88
CA VAL A 89 -10.33 4.17 -16.50
C VAL A 89 -11.27 3.86 -17.66
N ASP A 90 -12.57 4.07 -17.50
CA ASP A 90 -13.57 3.86 -18.56
C ASP A 90 -13.28 4.73 -19.77
N LEU A 91 -13.15 6.05 -19.55
CA LEU A 91 -12.86 7.03 -20.60
C LEU A 91 -11.54 6.73 -21.31
N ALA A 92 -10.48 6.46 -20.56
CA ALA A 92 -9.17 6.17 -21.14
C ALA A 92 -9.18 4.86 -21.92
N PHE A 93 -9.81 3.81 -21.39
CA PHE A 93 -9.87 2.51 -22.06
C PHE A 93 -10.69 2.57 -23.36
N ASP A 94 -11.80 3.31 -23.36
CA ASP A 94 -12.61 3.49 -24.57
C ASP A 94 -11.86 4.33 -25.63
N ALA A 95 -11.23 5.43 -25.23
CA ALA A 95 -10.42 6.24 -26.16
C ALA A 95 -9.24 5.47 -26.77
N LEU A 96 -8.63 4.54 -26.02
CA LEU A 96 -7.54 3.71 -26.53
C LEU A 96 -7.97 2.74 -27.64
N LYS A 97 -9.23 2.28 -27.65
CA LYS A 97 -9.75 1.36 -28.68
C LYS A 97 -9.77 1.99 -30.08
N ASP A 98 -9.91 3.30 -30.15
CA ASP A 98 -10.00 4.04 -31.41
C ASP A 98 -8.62 4.27 -32.04
N ILE A 99 -7.52 3.93 -31.36
CA ILE A 99 -6.16 4.12 -31.85
C ILE A 99 -5.67 2.79 -32.48
N PRO A 100 -5.55 2.69 -33.82
CA PRO A 100 -5.35 1.40 -34.51
C PRO A 100 -4.07 0.62 -34.16
N CYS A 101 -3.11 1.26 -33.49
CA CYS A 101 -1.83 0.66 -33.08
C CYS A 101 -1.69 0.46 -31.56
N LEU A 102 -2.71 0.83 -30.77
CA LEU A 102 -2.71 0.61 -29.33
C LEU A 102 -3.71 -0.48 -28.97
N ILE A 103 -3.21 -1.53 -28.34
CA ILE A 103 -4.04 -2.64 -27.84
C ILE A 103 -3.95 -2.63 -26.33
N SER A 104 -5.10 -2.41 -25.68
CA SER A 104 -5.22 -2.60 -24.23
C SER A 104 -5.89 -3.95 -23.98
N PRO A 105 -5.15 -4.99 -23.53
CA PRO A 105 -5.64 -6.36 -23.48
C PRO A 105 -6.66 -6.60 -22.35
N LYS A 106 -6.61 -5.77 -21.29
CA LYS A 106 -7.54 -5.86 -20.16
C LYS A 106 -7.77 -4.46 -19.59
N LYS A 107 -9.03 -4.15 -19.33
CA LYS A 107 -9.43 -2.96 -18.56
C LYS A 107 -9.03 -3.16 -17.09
N PRO A 108 -8.29 -2.23 -16.47
CA PRO A 108 -8.02 -2.26 -15.04
C PRO A 108 -9.32 -2.29 -14.22
N GLU A 109 -9.30 -3.05 -13.12
CA GLU A 109 -10.39 -3.11 -12.13
C GLU A 109 -10.31 -1.94 -11.15
#